data_AF-A0A8R7PYT0-F1
#
_entry.id   AF-A0A8R7PYT0-F1
#
_cell.length_a   1.000
_cell.length_b   1.000
_cell.length_c   1.000
_cell.angle_alpha   90.00
_cell.angle_beta   90.00
_cell.angle_gamma   90.00
#
_symmetry.space_group_name_H-M   'P 1'
#
loop_
_entity.id
_entity.type
_entity.pdbx_description
1 polymer ?
#
loop_
_entity_poly.entity_id
_entity_poly.type
_entity_poly.pdbx_seq_one_letter_code
_entity_poly.pdbx_strand_id
1 'polypeptide(L)' 'MAKSHQLPYSRSTSESTAPLELVFSDVWGPRPVSVGRQKYYVSFIDDFSKFSWIYLLKNKSDVFEKF' A
#
# COMPACT_ATOMS: atom_id res chain seq x y z
N MET A 1 26.82 15.91 20.35
CA MET A 1 25.58 15.38 19.76
C MET A 1 25.90 14.02 19.14
N ALA A 2 25.31 12.94 19.63
CA ALA A 2 25.59 11.59 19.15
C ALA A 2 24.51 11.14 18.16
N LYS A 3 24.93 10.66 16.97
CA LYS A 3 24.04 9.97 16.03
C LYS A 3 23.65 8.63 16.67
N SER A 4 22.35 8.39 16.85
CA SER A 4 21.85 7.04 17.12
C SER A 4 21.75 6.29 15.78
N HIS A 5 22.36 5.12 15.69
CA HIS A 5 22.22 4.23 14.54
C HIS A 5 21.13 3.21 14.86
N GLN A 6 20.12 3.12 14.00
CA GLN A 6 19.08 2.12 14.14
C GLN A 6 19.64 0.71 13.90
N LEU A 7 19.29 -0.24 14.75
CA LEU A 7 19.65 -1.65 14.57
C LEU A 7 18.82 -2.27 13.42
N PRO A 8 19.32 -3.32 12.74
CA PRO A 8 18.57 -4.01 11.71
C PRO A 8 17.22 -4.53 12.23
N TYR A 9 16.18 -4.42 11.41
CA TYR A 9 14.90 -5.05 11.71
C TYR A 9 15.01 -6.58 11.63
N SER A 10 14.26 -7.28 12.48
CA SER A 10 14.11 -8.73 12.38
C SER A 10 13.46 -9.10 11.05
N ARG A 11 13.89 -10.24 10.47
CA ARG A 11 13.28 -10.77 9.24
C ARG A 11 11.81 -11.12 9.53
N SER A 12 10.92 -10.71 8.63
CA SER A 12 9.51 -11.08 8.69
C SER A 12 9.36 -12.60 8.63
N THR A 13 8.43 -13.16 9.41
CA THR A 13 8.00 -14.56 9.29
C THR A 13 6.87 -14.75 8.28
N SER A 14 6.31 -13.66 7.77
CA SER A 14 5.28 -13.66 6.74
C SER A 14 5.97 -13.56 5.39
N GLU A 15 6.27 -14.70 4.77
CA GLU A 15 6.84 -14.82 3.43
C GLU A 15 5.87 -15.64 2.57
N SER A 16 5.54 -15.14 1.39
CA SER A 16 4.73 -15.86 0.40
C SER A 16 5.59 -16.77 -0.48
N THR A 17 5.01 -17.90 -0.90
CA THR A 17 5.66 -18.94 -1.72
C THR A 17 5.06 -19.04 -3.13
N ALA A 18 3.88 -18.45 -3.36
CA ALA A 18 3.24 -18.37 -4.66
C ALA A 18 2.54 -17.01 -4.87
N PRO A 19 2.30 -16.60 -6.14
CA PRO A 19 1.56 -15.37 -6.44
C PRO A 19 0.19 -15.33 -5.75
N LEU A 20 -0.17 -14.15 -5.23
CA LEU A 20 -1.46 -13.85 -4.59
C LEU A 20 -1.72 -14.55 -3.24
N GLU A 21 -0.72 -15.24 -2.67
CA GLU A 21 -0.83 -15.87 -1.34
C GLU A 21 -0.94 -14.82 -0.21
N LEU A 22 -0.25 -13.69 -0.37
CA LEU A 22 -0.28 -12.58 0.57
C LEU A 22 -0.29 -11.26 -0.21
N VAL A 23 -1.33 -10.45 0.01
CA VAL A 23 -1.45 -9.13 -0.61
C VAL A 23 -1.57 -8.07 0.47
N PHE A 24 -0.63 -7.12 0.46
CA PHE A 24 -0.70 -5.93 1.30
C PHE A 24 -1.58 -4.88 0.63
N SER A 25 -2.55 -4.35 1.37
CA SER A 25 -3.39 -3.25 0.90
C SER A 25 -3.23 -2.02 1.79
N ASP A 26 -3.25 -0.83 1.18
CA ASP A 26 -3.23 0.44 1.91
C ASP A 26 -4.06 1.49 1.17
N VAL A 27 -4.70 2.38 1.93
CA VAL A 27 -5.46 3.52 1.38
C VAL A 27 -4.75 4.80 1.73
N TRP A 28 -4.21 5.45 0.71
CA TRP A 28 -3.37 6.62 0.83
C TRP A 28 -4.12 7.88 0.39
N GLY A 29 -4.01 8.98 1.14
CA GLY A 29 -4.62 10.28 0.81
C GLY A 29 -4.93 11.13 2.04
N PRO A 30 -5.39 12.40 1.88
CA PRO A 30 -5.70 13.11 0.64
C PRO A 30 -4.47 13.79 -0.03
N ARG A 31 -4.28 13.61 -1.35
CA ARG A 31 -3.31 14.40 -2.16
C ARG A 31 -3.94 15.68 -2.73
N PRO A 32 -3.10 16.65 -3.14
CA PRO A 32 -3.50 17.67 -4.10
C PRO A 32 -4.27 17.03 -5.25
N VAL A 33 -5.39 17.66 -5.60
CA VAL A 33 -6.41 17.10 -6.49
C VAL A 33 -5.79 16.74 -7.83
N SER A 34 -5.81 15.46 -8.21
CA SER A 34 -5.37 15.01 -9.52
C SER A 34 -6.43 15.24 -10.61
N VAL A 35 -6.10 14.92 -11.86
CA VAL A 35 -7.06 14.94 -12.98
C VAL A 35 -8.30 14.11 -12.60
N GLY A 36 -9.50 14.66 -12.76
CA GLY A 36 -10.75 13.97 -12.41
C GLY A 36 -11.18 14.04 -10.94
N ARG A 37 -10.55 14.90 -10.14
CA ARG A 37 -10.91 15.16 -8.73
C ARG A 37 -10.71 13.97 -7.79
N GLN A 38 -9.74 13.12 -8.09
CA GLN A 38 -9.37 11.97 -7.27
C GLN A 38 -8.34 12.41 -6.22
N LYS A 39 -8.60 12.10 -4.96
CA LYS A 39 -7.81 12.57 -3.81
C LYS A 39 -7.14 11.44 -3.05
N TYR A 40 -7.62 10.23 -3.25
CA TYR A 40 -7.16 9.03 -2.58
C TYR A 40 -6.78 7.99 -3.62
N TYR A 41 -5.98 7.01 -3.21
CA TYR A 41 -5.83 5.78 -3.95
C TYR A 41 -5.73 4.61 -2.98
N VAL A 42 -6.16 3.45 -3.42
CA VAL A 42 -5.84 2.18 -2.76
C VAL A 42 -4.75 1.49 -3.57
N SER A 43 -3.73 1.00 -2.87
CA SER A 43 -2.68 0.17 -3.46
C SER A 43 -2.81 -1.26 -2.97
N PHE A 44 -2.66 -2.22 -3.87
CA PHE A 44 -2.54 -3.64 -3.57
C PHE A 44 -1.15 -4.09 -4.02
N ILE A 45 -0.40 -4.73 -3.14
CA ILE A 45 0.96 -5.20 -3.41
C ILE A 45 0.99 -6.69 -3.11
N ASP A 46 1.20 -7.50 -4.15
CA ASP A 46 1.45 -8.93 -3.99
C ASP A 46 2.84 -9.15 -3.40
N ASP A 47 2.92 -9.89 -2.29
CA ASP A 47 4.19 -10.14 -1.61
C ASP A 47 5.12 -11.03 -2.45
N PHE A 48 4.60 -11.98 -3.22
CA PHE A 48 5.46 -12.93 -3.93
C PHE A 48 6.08 -12.30 -5.18
N SER A 49 5.24 -11.79 -6.08
CA SER A 49 5.67 -11.22 -7.36
C SER A 49 6.15 -9.78 -7.25
N LYS A 50 5.88 -9.12 -6.12
CA LYS A 50 6.03 -7.66 -5.93
C LYS A 50 5.21 -6.83 -6.92
N PHE A 51 4.24 -7.44 -7.59
CA PHE A 51 3.33 -6.74 -8.49
C PHE A 51 2.43 -5.80 -7.69
N SER A 52 2.23 -4.59 -8.20
CA SER A 52 1.44 -3.54 -7.53
C SER A 52 0.32 -3.03 -8.42
N TRP A 53 -0.89 -2.99 -7.87
CA TRP A 53 -2.05 -2.32 -8.48
C TRP A 53 -2.36 -1.04 -7.73
N ILE A 54 -2.72 0.02 -8.45
CA ILE A 54 -3.17 1.30 -7.87
C ILE A 54 -4.53 1.65 -8.47
N TYR A 55 -5.49 1.95 -7.60
CA TYR A 55 -6.82 2.40 -8.01
C TYR A 55 -7.12 3.76 -7.38
N LEU A 56 -7.49 4.72 -8.23
CA LEU A 56 -7.79 6.08 -7.81
C LEU A 56 -9.23 6.18 -7.26
N LEU A 57 -9.38 6.95 -6.18
CA LEU A 57 -10.63 7.12 -5.44
C LEU A 57 -10.93 8.61 -5.23
N LYS A 58 -12.23 8.97 -5.23
CA LYS A 58 -12.66 10.35 -4.96
C LYS A 58 -12.73 10.60 -3.46
N ASN A 59 -13.32 9.67 -2.71
CA ASN A 59 -13.35 9.68 -1.24
C ASN A 59 -12.64 8.45 -0.67
N LYS A 60 -12.17 8.56 0.57
CA LYS A 60 -11.54 7.42 1.28
C LYS A 60 -12.51 6.26 1.47
N SER A 61 -13.79 6.56 1.75
CA SER A 61 -14.86 5.58 1.96
C SER A 61 -15.23 4.79 0.70
N ASP A 62 -14.92 5.30 -0.50
CA ASP A 62 -15.17 4.60 -1.76
C ASP A 62 -14.49 3.23 -1.80
N VAL A 63 -13.49 2.98 -0.93
CA VAL A 63 -12.84 1.66 -0.81
C VAL A 63 -13.85 0.57 -0.46
N PHE A 64 -14.76 0.81 0.48
CA PHE A 64 -15.70 -0.20 0.99
C PHE A 64 -16.80 -0.57 0.00
N GLU A 65 -17.04 0.28 -0.99
CA GLU A 65 -18.04 0.03 -2.04
C GLU A 65 -17.42 -0.62 -3.28
N LYS A 66 -16.10 -0.48 -3.48
CA LYS A 66 -15.40 -0.91 -4.70
C LYS A 66 -14.54 -2.16 -4.52
N PHE A 67 -14.11 -2.46 -3.29
CA PHE A 67 -13.19 -3.55 -2.94
C PHE A 67 -13.64 -4.20 -1.64
#